data_AF-A0A2T3XW24-F1
#
_entry.id   AF-A0A2T3XW24-F1
#
_cell.length_a   1.000
_cell.length_b   1.000
_cell.length_c   1.000
_cell.angle_alpha   90.00
_cell.angle_beta   90.00
_cell.angle_gamma   90.00
#
_symmetry.space_group_name_H-M   'P 1'
#
loop_
_entity.id
_entity.type
_entity.pdbx_description
1 polymer ?
#
loop_
_entity_poly.entity_id
_entity_poly.type
_entity_poly.pdbx_seq_one_letter_code
_entity_poly.pdbx_strand_id
1 'polypeptide(L)'
;MKSMHNPSHPGLVLRDYLGDLSVTTVAERLGIARAALSRILNGRSGISAKMAVLLGEALGTSAEIWVIMQARYDLWQAKQKPHRKIDTFPELLHAA
;
A
#
# COMPACT_ATOMS: atom_id res chain seq x y z
N MET A 1 1.74 -5.55 -19.48
CA MET A 1 0.87 -5.53 -18.27
C MET A 1 0.07 -4.24 -18.28
N LYS A 2 -1.26 -4.30 -18.18
CA LYS A 2 -2.14 -3.13 -18.31
C LYS A 2 -1.92 -2.20 -17.10
N SER A 3 -1.40 -1.01 -17.33
CA SER A 3 -1.25 0.02 -16.29
C SER A 3 -2.64 0.38 -15.76
N MET A 4 -2.96 -0.02 -14.52
CA MET A 4 -4.17 0.45 -13.85
C MET A 4 -4.10 1.97 -13.76
N HIS A 5 -5.04 2.63 -14.42
CA HIS A 5 -5.22 4.07 -14.29
C HIS A 5 -5.77 4.30 -12.88
N ASN A 6 -5.00 4.93 -11.99
CA ASN A 6 -5.36 5.22 -10.60
C ASN A 6 -5.58 3.99 -9.69
N PRO A 7 -4.50 3.32 -9.21
CA PRO A 7 -4.61 2.27 -8.20
C PRO A 7 -5.23 2.82 -6.90
N SER A 8 -6.15 2.07 -6.31
CA SER A 8 -6.75 2.39 -5.01
C SER A 8 -5.69 2.41 -3.90
N HIS A 9 -5.88 3.30 -2.91
CA HIS A 9 -5.03 3.30 -1.71
C HIS A 9 -5.19 1.96 -0.97
N PRO A 10 -4.11 1.25 -0.60
CA PRO A 10 -4.19 -0.10 0.00
C PRO A 10 -5.00 -0.13 1.29
N GLY A 11 -4.94 0.94 2.09
CA GLY A 11 -5.77 1.09 3.29
C GLY A 11 -7.29 1.14 3.03
N LEU A 12 -7.74 1.64 1.88
CA LEU A 12 -9.16 1.57 1.51
C LEU A 12 -9.56 0.15 1.12
N VAL A 13 -8.69 -0.56 0.38
CA VAL A 13 -8.88 -1.99 0.07
C VAL A 13 -8.90 -2.82 1.35
N LEU A 14 -8.03 -2.51 2.32
CA LEU A 14 -8.02 -3.15 3.63
C LEU A 14 -9.33 -2.88 4.38
N ARG A 15 -9.88 -1.67 4.31
CA ARG A 15 -11.17 -1.34 4.92
C ARG A 15 -12.29 -2.21 4.37
N ASP A 16 -12.35 -2.37 3.05
CA ASP A 16 -13.34 -3.22 2.41
C ASP A 16 -13.14 -4.70 2.79
N TYR A 17 -11.88 -5.16 2.85
CA TYR A 17 -11.54 -6.52 3.27
C TYR A 17 -11.94 -6.83 4.72
N LEU A 18 -11.81 -5.86 5.64
CA LEU A 18 -12.20 -6.03 7.04
C LEU A 18 -13.72 -6.04 7.23
N GLY A 19 -14.51 -5.51 6.29
CA GLY A 19 -15.96 -5.45 6.38
C GLY A 19 -16.44 -4.79 7.68
N ASP A 20 -17.32 -5.48 8.41
CA ASP A 20 -17.93 -4.99 9.66
C ASP A 20 -17.08 -5.25 10.91
N LEU A 21 -15.84 -5.73 10.77
CA LEU A 21 -14.97 -5.97 11.91
C LEU A 21 -14.68 -4.66 12.67
N SER A 22 -14.74 -4.74 14.00
CA SER A 22 -14.39 -3.62 14.87
C SER A 22 -12.93 -3.23 14.67
N VAL A 23 -12.70 -1.98 14.28
CA VAL A 23 -11.36 -1.38 14.15
C VAL A 23 -10.55 -1.54 15.45
N THR A 24 -11.21 -1.48 16.61
CA THR A 24 -10.55 -1.67 17.91
C THR A 24 -10.01 -3.09 18.03
N THR A 25 -10.85 -4.09 17.78
CA THR A 25 -10.47 -5.51 17.86
C THR A 25 -9.37 -5.86 16.86
N VAL A 26 -9.43 -5.33 15.64
CA VAL A 26 -8.37 -5.55 14.64
C VAL A 26 -7.07 -4.91 15.08
N ALA A 27 -7.10 -3.68 15.61
CA ALA A 27 -5.90 -3.01 16.10
C ALA A 27 -5.25 -3.75 17.28
N GLU A 28 -6.05 -4.26 18.21
CA GLU A 28 -5.58 -5.09 19.32
C GLU A 28 -4.91 -6.38 18.84
N ARG A 29 -5.53 -7.10 17.89
CA ARG A 29 -4.95 -8.31 17.28
C ARG A 29 -3.64 -8.04 16.55
N LEU A 30 -3.55 -6.90 15.87
CA LEU A 30 -2.34 -6.45 15.20
C LEU A 30 -1.28 -5.89 16.16
N GLY A 31 -1.61 -5.70 17.45
CA GLY A 31 -0.69 -5.12 18.44
C GLY A 31 -0.34 -3.65 18.17
N ILE A 32 -1.27 -2.88 17.60
CA ILE A 32 -1.06 -1.47 17.24
C ILE A 32 -2.11 -0.54 17.84
N ALA A 33 -1.79 0.75 17.94
CA ALA A 33 -2.75 1.75 18.34
C ALA A 33 -3.93 1.80 17.34
N ARG A 34 -5.17 1.80 17.84
CA ARG A 34 -6.40 1.98 17.04
C ARG A 34 -6.32 3.18 16.10
N ALA A 35 -5.74 4.29 16.56
CA ALA A 35 -5.55 5.49 15.76
C ALA A 35 -4.60 5.28 14.56
N ALA A 36 -3.58 4.41 14.70
CA ALA A 36 -2.70 4.06 13.61
C ALA A 36 -3.45 3.25 12.53
N LEU A 37 -4.20 2.24 12.94
CA LEU A 37 -5.05 1.47 12.01
C LEU A 37 -6.07 2.38 11.32
N SER A 38 -6.75 3.24 12.07
CA SER A 38 -7.74 4.18 11.52
C SER A 38 -7.15 5.10 10.46
N ARG A 39 -5.92 5.60 10.65
CA ARG A 39 -5.26 6.41 9.60
C ARG A 39 -5.01 5.60 8.33
N ILE A 40 -4.62 4.34 8.45
CA ILE A 40 -4.44 3.45 7.29
C ILE A 40 -5.78 3.24 6.59
N LEU A 41 -6.82 2.83 7.33
CA LEU A 41 -8.16 2.53 6.77
C LEU A 41 -8.85 3.72 6.10
N ASN A 42 -8.43 4.94 6.44
CA ASN A 42 -8.95 6.18 5.84
C ASN A 42 -8.01 6.78 4.79
N GLY A 43 -6.99 6.03 4.33
CA GLY A 43 -6.06 6.47 3.29
C GLY A 43 -5.13 7.61 3.69
N ARG A 44 -4.99 7.87 5.00
CA ARG A 44 -4.14 8.95 5.56
C ARG A 44 -2.72 8.49 5.88
N SER A 45 -2.50 7.18 5.93
CA SER A 45 -1.19 6.54 6.11
C SER A 45 -1.07 5.33 5.20
N GLY A 46 0.11 5.11 4.64
CA GLY A 46 0.41 3.89 3.88
C GLY A 46 0.64 2.66 4.77
N ILE A 47 0.69 1.50 4.12
CA ILE A 47 1.06 0.22 4.73
C ILE A 47 2.58 0.03 4.59
N SER A 48 3.30 0.02 5.72
CA SER A 48 4.73 -0.31 5.72
C SER A 48 4.96 -1.81 5.56
N ALA A 49 6.20 -2.22 5.22
CA ALA A 49 6.57 -3.64 5.15
C ALA A 49 6.29 -4.38 6.48
N LYS A 50 6.59 -3.76 7.63
CA LYS A 50 6.27 -4.32 8.95
C LYS A 50 4.76 -4.52 9.13
N MET A 51 3.94 -3.54 8.71
CA MET A 51 2.49 -3.67 8.78
C MET A 51 1.97 -4.76 7.84
N ALA A 52 2.55 -4.89 6.65
CA ALA A 52 2.16 -5.92 5.69
C ALA A 52 2.36 -7.34 6.24
N VAL A 53 3.44 -7.60 6.98
CA VAL A 53 3.66 -8.89 7.66
C VAL A 53 2.56 -9.15 8.69
N LEU A 54 2.26 -8.18 9.56
CA LEU A 54 1.20 -8.31 10.58
C LEU A 54 -0.17 -8.55 9.95
N LEU A 55 -0.48 -7.88 8.84
CA LEU A 55 -1.72 -8.09 8.09
C LEU A 55 -1.77 -9.47 7.42
N GLY A 56 -0.63 -9.94 6.89
CA GLY A 56 -0.51 -11.27 6.32
C GLY A 56 -0.87 -12.35 7.35
N GLU A 57 -0.24 -12.29 8.51
CA GLU A 57 -0.48 -13.21 9.62
C GLU A 57 -1.91 -13.12 10.18
N ALA A 58 -2.41 -11.90 10.44
CA ALA A 58 -3.71 -11.70 11.06
C ALA A 58 -4.91 -12.02 10.15
N LEU A 59 -4.74 -11.90 8.83
CA LEU A 59 -5.82 -12.03 7.84
C LEU A 59 -5.72 -13.30 7.00
N GLY A 60 -4.67 -14.11 7.18
CA GLY A 60 -4.40 -15.28 6.35
C GLY A 60 -4.08 -14.92 4.90
N THR A 61 -3.40 -13.79 4.69
CA THR A 61 -3.01 -13.27 3.36
C THR A 61 -1.49 -13.26 3.18
N SER A 62 -1.01 -13.06 1.95
CA SER A 62 0.42 -12.82 1.71
C SER A 62 0.76 -11.37 2.02
N ALA A 63 1.86 -11.15 2.75
CA ALA A 63 2.37 -9.82 3.06
C ALA A 63 2.75 -9.05 1.77
N GLU A 64 3.26 -9.76 0.77
CA GLU A 64 3.67 -9.23 -0.52
C GLU A 64 2.51 -8.55 -1.25
N ILE A 65 1.27 -9.05 -1.10
CA ILE A 65 0.09 -8.43 -1.72
C ILE A 65 -0.05 -6.97 -1.26
N TRP A 66 0.09 -6.72 0.04
CA TRP A 66 -0.03 -5.38 0.62
C TRP A 66 1.13 -4.47 0.21
N VAL A 67 2.36 -5.00 0.20
CA VAL A 67 3.56 -4.25 -0.24
C VAL A 67 3.43 -3.85 -1.71
N ILE A 68 3.02 -4.78 -2.58
CA ILE A 68 2.85 -4.54 -4.02
C ILE A 68 1.75 -3.50 -4.26
N MET A 69 0.62 -3.58 -3.53
CA MET A 69 -0.43 -2.57 -3.62
C MET A 69 0.08 -1.19 -3.21
N GLN A 70 0.82 -1.09 -2.11
CA GLN A 70 1.41 0.17 -1.64
C GLN A 70 2.39 0.74 -2.67
N ALA A 71 3.31 -0.08 -3.18
CA ALA A 71 4.28 0.34 -4.19
C ALA A 71 3.59 0.84 -5.47
N ARG A 72 2.52 0.17 -5.92
CA ARG A 72 1.72 0.62 -7.07
C ARG A 72 1.06 1.96 -6.82
N TYR A 73 0.46 2.13 -5.63
CA TYR A 73 -0.17 3.38 -5.23
C TYR A 73 0.85 4.52 -5.17
N ASP A 74 1.98 4.32 -4.49
CA ASP A 74 3.02 5.33 -4.32
C ASP A 74 3.65 5.72 -5.66
N LEU A 75 3.92 4.73 -6.52
CA LEU A 75 4.45 4.99 -7.86
C LEU A 75 3.47 5.80 -8.71
N TRP A 76 2.17 5.48 -8.65
CA TRP A 76 1.16 6.28 -9.34
C TRP A 76 1.13 7.72 -8.82
N GLN A 77 1.06 7.92 -7.50
CA GLN A 77 1.10 9.24 -6.88
C GLN A 77 2.35 10.04 -7.27
N ALA A 78 3.51 9.39 -7.31
CA ALA A 78 4.77 10.02 -7.72
C ALA A 78 4.73 10.46 -9.20
N LYS A 79 4.17 9.63 -10.09
CA LYS A 79 4.02 9.96 -11.52
C LYS A 79 3.09 11.15 -11.78
N GLN A 80 2.11 11.39 -10.91
CA GLN A 80 1.21 12.54 -11.03
C GLN A 80 1.88 13.87 -10.63
N LYS A 81 3.02 13.84 -9.94
CA LYS A 81 3.71 15.03 -9.47
C LYS A 81 4.77 15.49 -10.49
N PRO A 82 4.98 16.80 -10.66
CA PRO A 82 6.13 17.30 -11.37
C PRO A 82 7.41 16.74 -10.74
N HIS A 83 8.29 16.21 -11.58
CA HIS A 83 9.60 15.71 -11.17
C HIS A 83 10.68 16.38 -12.01
N ARG A 84 11.89 16.41 -11.45
CA ARG A 84 13.06 16.95 -12.14
C ARG A 84 13.30 16.15 -13.41
N LYS A 85 13.60 16.83 -14.51
CA LYS A 85 14.13 16.17 -15.71
C LYS A 85 15.43 15.47 -15.34
N ILE A 86 15.55 14.21 -15.74
CA ILE A 86 16.76 13.42 -15.55
C ILE A 86 17.34 13.11 -16.93
N ASP A 87 18.65 13.19 -17.04
CA ASP A 87 19.34 12.66 -18.22
C ASP A 87 19.28 11.13 -18.14
N THR A 88 18.90 10.51 -19.26
CA THR A 88 18.88 9.06 -19.38
C THR A 88 20.30 8.53 -19.56
N PHE A 89 20.54 7.26 -19.23
CA PHE A 89 21.78 6.54 -19.54
C PHE A 89 21.60 5.78 -20.87
N PRO A 90 21.99 6.34 -22.04
CA PRO A 90 21.70 5.72 -23.33
C PRO A 90 22.34 4.33 -23.47
N GLU A 91 23.50 4.13 -22.85
CA GLU A 91 24.21 2.84 -22.80
C GLU A 91 23.39 1.71 -22.14
N LEU A 92 22.40 2.04 -21.31
CA LEU A 92 21.49 1.08 -20.68
C LEU A 92 20.17 0.88 -21.45
N LEU A 93 19.89 1.70 -22.46
CA LEU A 93 18.63 1.66 -23.22
C LEU A 93 18.60 0.58 -24.32
N HIS A 94 19.69 -0.17 -24.52
CA HIS A 94 19.81 -1.20 -25.56
C HIS A 94 19.33 -2.60 -25.15
N ALA A 95 18.83 -2.78 -23.93
CA ALA A 95 18.53 -4.10 -23.36
C ALA A 95 17.03 -4.46 -23.27
N ALA A 96 16.16 -3.83 -24.05
CA ALA A 96 14.71 -4.10 -24.05
C ALA A 96 14.18 -4.51 -25.42
#